data_AF-A0A0C3PVK9-F1
#
_entry.id   AF-A0A0C3PVK9-F1
#
_cell.length_a   1.000
_cell.length_b   1.000
_cell.length_c   1.000
_cell.angle_alpha   90.00
_cell.angle_beta   90.00
_cell.angle_gamma   90.00
#
_symmetry.space_group_name_H-M   'P 1'
#
loop_
_entity.id
_entity.type
_entity.pdbx_description
1 polymer ?
#
loop_
_entity_poly.entity_id
_entity_poly.type
_entity_poly.pdbx_seq_one_letter_code
_entity_poly.pdbx_strand_id
1 'polypeptide(L)'
;MTDVPSKLGELMLQGWVLTDNPCPASGCRGVPLLRSPKGQEPMVQHCVSCDRSPTGEFSHELHYMSAATTSSTVDVSQTQSQASSIVSSESYASRPSTPPTEIFSNLSSPTFAPPAETEETRRRRQQSDNASTEIGKRLLKGWTMLGEECPNSRCYGIPLVRPPTKNGVKDTRKECVACGTVYMNESDAEALQRLTPTSSSAEHASAHLTGGPGLSIIASAVAPISPEVCVFADCFSPMVLNMPSAFTASYARSHPPNTGTRPLQLALGVLSEKLTLACTAPSLVDLSSVAATSDAINKVAQALGQVNRLRQQDYGRSSSLS
;
A
#
# COMPACT_ATOMS: atom_id res chain seq x y z
N MET A 1 8.44 -1.41 37.06
CA MET A 1 7.83 -2.31 36.06
C MET A 1 8.97 -3.08 35.43
N THR A 2 8.96 -4.40 35.47
CA THR A 2 10.02 -5.21 34.87
C THR A 2 9.89 -5.14 33.35
N ASP A 3 10.99 -4.83 32.66
CA ASP A 3 11.04 -4.84 31.20
C ASP A 3 11.00 -6.28 30.68
N VAL A 4 9.78 -6.80 30.51
CA VAL A 4 9.51 -8.16 30.01
C VAL A 4 10.29 -8.48 28.73
N PRO A 5 10.39 -7.57 27.72
CA PRO A 5 11.18 -7.85 26.51
C PRO A 5 12.67 -8.07 26.79
N SER A 6 13.25 -7.33 27.74
CA SER A 6 14.67 -7.43 28.08
C SER A 6 14.98 -8.77 28.75
N LYS A 7 14.17 -9.16 29.75
CA LYS A 7 14.33 -10.44 30.45
C LYS A 7 14.05 -11.64 29.54
N LEU A 8 13.14 -11.47 28.57
CA LEU A 8 12.89 -12.47 27.53
C LEU A 8 14.12 -12.69 26.64
N GLY A 9 14.74 -11.60 26.18
CA GLY A 9 15.97 -11.67 25.38
C GLY A 9 17.12 -12.35 26.12
N GLU A 10 17.28 -12.06 27.41
CA GLU A 10 18.30 -12.68 28.26
C GLU A 10 18.13 -14.21 28.36
N LEU A 11 16.90 -14.69 28.61
CA LEU A 11 16.63 -16.12 28.68
C LEU A 11 16.85 -16.82 27.33
N MET A 12 16.50 -16.18 26.22
CA MET A 12 16.78 -16.73 24.89
C MET A 12 18.28 -16.87 24.62
N LEU A 13 19.11 -15.93 25.10
CA LEU A 13 20.57 -16.02 25.03
C LEU A 13 21.12 -17.14 25.93
N GLN A 14 20.44 -17.46 27.03
CA GLN A 14 20.74 -18.61 27.89
C GLN A 14 20.25 -19.96 27.30
N GLY A 15 19.68 -19.96 26.09
CA GLY A 15 19.23 -21.16 25.39
C GLY A 15 17.78 -21.57 25.69
N TRP A 16 17.00 -20.74 26.37
CA TRP A 16 15.57 -20.97 26.53
C TRP A 16 14.84 -20.74 25.21
N VAL A 17 13.82 -21.55 24.94
CA VAL A 17 13.09 -21.54 23.66
C VAL A 17 11.65 -21.12 23.88
N LEU A 18 11.18 -20.11 23.14
CA LEU A 18 9.77 -19.71 23.12
C LEU A 18 8.88 -20.90 22.67
N THR A 19 7.77 -21.09 23.38
CA THR A 19 6.76 -22.09 23.04
C THR A 19 5.47 -21.41 22.57
N ASP A 20 4.66 -22.14 21.80
CA ASP A 20 3.35 -21.65 21.33
C ASP A 20 2.28 -21.64 22.44
N ASN A 21 2.63 -22.06 23.66
CA ASN A 21 1.72 -22.09 24.79
C ASN A 21 1.79 -20.75 25.56
N PRO A 22 0.69 -19.98 25.60
CA PRO A 22 0.64 -18.77 26.42
C PRO A 22 0.60 -19.12 27.92
N CYS A 23 1.07 -18.19 28.76
CA CYS A 23 0.99 -18.34 30.20
C CYS A 23 -0.49 -18.41 30.69
N PRO A 24 -0.86 -19.39 31.54
CA PRO A 24 -2.23 -19.53 32.04
C PRO A 24 -2.58 -18.53 33.16
N ALA A 25 -1.59 -17.79 33.69
CA ALA A 25 -1.84 -16.82 34.75
C ALA A 25 -2.66 -15.63 34.23
N SER A 26 -3.70 -15.24 34.99
CA SER A 26 -4.61 -14.15 34.61
C SER A 26 -3.91 -12.79 34.40
N GLY A 27 -2.77 -12.58 35.05
CA GLY A 27 -1.94 -11.37 34.90
C GLY A 27 -0.96 -11.39 33.72
N CYS A 28 -0.83 -12.50 32.99
CA CYS A 28 0.20 -12.69 31.95
C CYS A 28 -0.41 -12.96 30.56
N ARG A 29 -1.60 -12.42 30.28
CA ARG A 29 -2.34 -12.70 29.05
C ARG A 29 -1.51 -12.33 27.82
N GLY A 30 -1.19 -13.34 27.00
CA GLY A 30 -0.42 -13.19 25.76
C GLY A 30 1.10 -13.30 25.92
N VAL A 31 1.62 -13.51 27.14
CA VAL A 31 3.05 -13.79 27.35
C VAL A 31 3.33 -15.26 27.03
N PRO A 32 4.16 -15.58 26.02
CA PRO A 32 4.51 -16.96 25.69
C PRO A 32 5.37 -17.58 26.80
N LEU A 33 5.17 -18.89 27.05
CA LEU A 33 6.04 -19.65 27.93
C LEU A 33 7.36 -19.98 27.23
N LEU A 34 8.46 -19.96 27.97
CA LEU A 34 9.74 -20.50 27.51
C LEU A 34 9.94 -21.92 28.01
N ARG A 35 10.66 -22.73 27.26
CA ARG A 35 11.08 -24.08 27.59
C ARG A 35 12.58 -24.09 27.88
N SER A 36 13.01 -24.90 28.85
CA SER A 36 14.42 -25.09 29.20
C SER A 36 15.27 -25.60 28.03
N PRO A 37 16.58 -25.27 27.99
CA PRO A 37 17.49 -25.76 26.96
C PRO A 37 17.51 -27.30 26.88
N LYS A 38 17.79 -27.83 25.68
CA LYS A 38 17.92 -29.28 25.48
C LYS A 38 19.03 -29.84 26.38
N GLY A 39 18.76 -30.94 27.09
CA GLY A 39 19.70 -31.59 28.00
C GLY A 39 19.47 -31.30 29.48
N GLN A 40 18.54 -30.40 29.83
CA GLN A 40 18.01 -30.32 31.20
C GLN A 40 16.79 -31.21 31.35
N GLU A 41 16.92 -32.25 32.18
CA GLU A 41 15.81 -33.06 32.67
C GLU A 41 15.54 -32.72 34.15
N PRO A 42 14.28 -32.43 34.53
CA PRO A 42 13.08 -32.42 33.70
C PRO A 42 12.97 -31.17 32.80
N MET A 43 12.19 -31.27 31.72
CA MET A 43 11.84 -30.13 30.87
C MET A 43 10.97 -29.15 31.66
N VAL A 44 11.50 -27.97 31.96
CA VAL A 44 10.79 -26.92 32.71
C VAL A 44 10.24 -25.88 31.74
N GLN A 45 9.03 -25.39 31.98
CA GLN A 45 8.53 -24.18 31.33
C GLN A 45 8.60 -22.99 32.29
N HIS A 46 8.81 -21.79 31.78
CA HIS A 46 8.97 -20.59 32.59
C HIS A 46 8.27 -19.41 31.93
N CYS A 47 7.52 -18.64 32.73
CA CYS A 47 6.94 -17.37 32.29
C CYS A 47 7.75 -16.21 32.85
N VAL A 48 8.27 -15.36 31.95
CA VAL A 48 9.08 -14.18 32.30
C VAL A 48 8.32 -13.15 33.15
N SER A 49 6.99 -13.14 33.05
CA SER A 49 6.14 -12.14 33.69
C SER A 49 5.68 -12.51 35.10
N CYS A 50 5.52 -13.80 35.42
CA CYS A 50 5.10 -14.25 36.75
C CYS A 50 6.10 -15.19 37.42
N ASP A 51 7.25 -15.43 36.79
CA ASP A 51 8.33 -16.33 37.21
C ASP A 51 7.87 -17.75 37.61
N ARG A 52 6.67 -18.14 37.20
CA ARG A 52 6.03 -19.39 37.61
C ARG A 52 6.45 -20.55 36.71
N SER A 53 6.95 -21.63 37.30
CA SER A 53 7.10 -22.94 36.64
C SER A 53 5.75 -23.69 36.65
N PRO A 54 5.43 -24.48 35.60
CA PRO A 54 4.18 -25.22 35.48
C PRO A 54 4.08 -26.40 36.45
N THR A 55 5.20 -26.83 37.05
CA THR A 55 5.22 -27.78 38.17
C THR A 55 4.81 -27.06 39.45
N GLY A 56 3.52 -26.73 39.53
CA GLY A 56 2.88 -26.34 40.77
C GLY A 56 2.82 -27.53 41.72
N GLU A 57 3.94 -27.87 42.36
CA GLU A 57 3.86 -28.45 43.69
C GLU A 57 3.59 -27.30 44.66
N PHE A 58 2.36 -27.30 45.17
CA PHE A 58 1.90 -26.50 46.29
C PHE A 58 2.86 -26.66 47.49
N SER A 59 3.83 -25.78 47.63
CA SER A 59 4.53 -25.55 48.90
C SER A 59 3.92 -24.32 49.55
N HIS A 60 2.72 -24.52 50.11
CA HIS A 60 2.05 -23.55 50.97
C HIS A 60 1.52 -24.26 52.22
N GLU A 61 2.45 -24.66 53.11
CA GLU A 61 2.31 -24.95 54.55
C GLU A 61 3.67 -25.55 54.98
N LEU A 62 4.50 -24.99 55.87
CA LEU A 62 4.29 -24.26 57.11
C LEU A 62 5.44 -23.25 57.30
N HIS A 63 5.13 -21.96 57.42
CA HIS A 63 5.86 -21.11 58.36
C HIS A 63 4.87 -20.19 59.05
N TYR A 64 4.33 -20.75 60.13
CA TYR A 64 3.47 -20.12 61.11
C TYR A 64 4.32 -19.18 61.98
N MET A 65 3.83 -17.94 62.14
CA MET A 65 4.26 -16.84 63.03
C MET A 65 5.57 -16.12 62.61
N SER A 66 5.66 -14.79 62.62
CA SER A 66 5.07 -13.89 63.61
C SER A 66 4.84 -12.46 63.08
N ALA A 67 3.94 -11.76 63.75
CA ALA A 67 3.35 -10.46 63.43
C ALA A 67 4.27 -9.24 63.64
N ALA A 68 4.01 -8.17 62.88
CA ALA A 68 3.78 -6.78 63.34
C ALA A 68 3.70 -5.84 62.12
N THR A 69 2.53 -5.23 61.84
CA THR A 69 2.21 -3.80 62.10
C THR A 69 2.97 -2.84 61.17
N THR A 70 2.38 -2.22 60.14
CA THR A 70 1.71 -0.89 60.16
C THR A 70 1.37 -0.54 58.68
N SER A 71 0.11 -0.29 58.31
CA SER A 71 -0.58 1.01 58.17
C SER A 71 0.06 2.07 57.24
N SER A 72 -0.66 2.42 56.15
CA SER A 72 -0.93 3.77 55.55
C SER A 72 -1.17 3.63 54.03
N THR A 73 -2.37 3.82 53.46
CA THR A 73 -2.97 5.09 52.93
C THR A 73 -1.97 5.92 52.11
N VAL A 74 -2.20 6.22 50.81
CA VAL A 74 -2.82 7.43 50.21
C VAL A 74 -2.59 7.30 48.68
N ASP A 75 -3.62 7.23 47.81
CA ASP A 75 -4.30 8.30 47.05
C ASP A 75 -3.70 8.63 45.65
N VAL A 76 -4.64 9.07 44.80
CA VAL A 76 -4.77 9.36 43.37
C VAL A 76 -3.63 10.14 42.68
N SER A 77 -3.40 9.86 41.37
CA SER A 77 -3.48 10.87 40.28
C SER A 77 -3.17 10.32 38.87
N GLN A 78 -4.03 10.71 37.93
CA GLN A 78 -3.80 10.73 36.48
C GLN A 78 -2.62 11.63 36.13
N THR A 79 -1.83 11.29 35.12
CA THR A 79 -1.30 12.28 34.17
C THR A 79 -0.87 11.65 32.85
N GLN A 80 -1.47 12.20 31.82
CA GLN A 80 -1.18 12.18 30.40
C GLN A 80 0.23 12.77 30.14
N SER A 81 0.97 12.24 29.16
CA SER A 81 1.70 13.01 28.11
C SER A 81 3.02 12.39 27.63
N GLN A 82 3.13 12.34 26.29
CA GLN A 82 4.26 12.81 25.48
C GLN A 82 5.60 12.08 25.59
N ALA A 83 5.87 11.26 24.57
CA ALA A 83 7.22 10.82 24.23
C ALA A 83 7.95 11.95 23.50
N SER A 84 8.91 12.57 24.19
CA SER A 84 9.94 13.41 23.61
C SER A 84 11.18 12.56 23.32
N SER A 85 11.63 12.61 22.07
CA SER A 85 12.87 12.00 21.58
C SER A 85 14.07 12.75 22.16
N ILE A 86 14.88 12.08 22.98
CA ILE A 86 16.25 12.52 23.27
C ILE A 86 17.19 11.51 22.64
N VAL A 87 17.88 11.99 21.61
CA VAL A 87 19.06 11.38 21.01
C VAL A 87 20.22 11.51 21.99
N SER A 88 20.63 10.39 22.59
CA SER A 88 21.93 10.28 23.25
C SER A 88 22.81 9.35 22.44
N SER A 89 23.73 9.95 21.70
CA SER A 89 24.93 9.31 21.19
C SER A 89 25.80 8.90 22.36
N GLU A 90 25.83 7.61 22.67
CA GLU A 90 26.90 7.01 23.47
C GLU A 90 27.52 5.85 22.70
N SER A 91 28.80 6.05 22.40
CA SER A 91 29.72 5.16 21.74
C SER A 91 30.06 3.97 22.64
N TYR A 92 29.29 2.89 22.52
CA TYR A 92 29.69 1.57 23.01
C TYR A 92 30.35 0.80 21.88
N ALA A 93 31.66 0.57 22.03
CA ALA A 93 32.45 -0.31 21.19
C ALA A 93 31.79 -1.70 21.13
N SER A 94 31.27 -2.06 19.96
CA SER A 94 30.72 -3.38 19.70
C SER A 94 31.82 -4.43 19.82
N ARG A 95 31.81 -5.17 20.94
CA ARG A 95 32.55 -6.44 21.04
C ARG A 95 31.86 -7.46 20.12
N PRO A 96 32.57 -8.04 19.14
CA PRO A 96 32.01 -9.08 18.29
C PRO A 96 31.85 -10.38 19.10
N SER A 97 30.60 -10.79 19.31
CA SER A 97 30.20 -12.02 20.02
C SER A 97 30.26 -13.27 19.15
N THR A 98 31.32 -13.46 18.37
CA THR A 98 31.60 -14.74 17.71
C THR A 98 32.73 -15.45 18.46
N PRO A 99 32.51 -16.65 19.03
CA PRO A 99 33.57 -17.42 19.67
C PRO A 99 34.70 -17.69 18.66
N PRO A 100 35.97 -17.81 19.11
CA PRO A 100 37.09 -18.18 18.25
C PRO A 100 36.85 -19.60 17.72
N THR A 101 36.18 -19.73 16.58
CA THR A 101 36.28 -20.94 15.79
C THR A 101 37.71 -21.01 15.30
N GLU A 102 38.47 -21.94 15.86
CA GLU A 102 39.76 -22.35 15.31
C GLU A 102 39.51 -22.90 13.90
N ILE A 103 39.57 -21.98 12.95
CA ILE A 103 39.61 -22.23 11.52
C ILE A 103 40.93 -22.96 11.26
N PHE A 104 40.85 -24.27 11.10
CA PHE A 104 41.92 -25.05 10.50
C PHE A 104 42.31 -24.40 9.18
N SER A 105 43.59 -24.07 9.06
CA SER A 105 44.26 -23.42 7.93
C SER A 105 44.29 -24.25 6.64
N ASN A 106 43.15 -24.72 6.14
CA ASN A 106 43.00 -25.21 4.76
C ASN A 106 42.59 -24.03 3.86
N LEU A 107 43.61 -23.26 3.46
CA LEU A 107 43.62 -22.04 2.65
C LEU A 107 43.16 -22.22 1.18
N SER A 108 41.99 -22.81 0.92
CA SER A 108 41.44 -22.85 -0.45
C SER A 108 39.92 -22.77 -0.50
N SER A 109 39.29 -22.02 0.41
CA SER A 109 37.91 -21.59 0.18
C SER A 109 37.94 -20.32 -0.68
N PRO A 110 37.38 -20.32 -1.90
CA PRO A 110 37.37 -19.15 -2.75
C PRO A 110 36.68 -18.01 -2.01
N THR A 111 37.31 -16.83 -1.98
CA THR A 111 36.73 -15.59 -1.46
C THR A 111 35.31 -15.48 -1.98
N PHE A 112 34.34 -15.55 -1.07
CA PHE A 112 32.92 -15.40 -1.36
C PHE A 112 32.65 -13.91 -1.62
N ALA A 113 33.20 -13.41 -2.73
CA ALA A 113 32.87 -12.10 -3.24
C ALA A 113 31.42 -12.17 -3.69
N PRO A 114 30.52 -11.33 -3.15
CA PRO A 114 29.18 -11.21 -3.67
C PRO A 114 29.27 -11.01 -5.19
N PRO A 115 28.48 -11.73 -6.00
CA PRO A 115 28.50 -11.54 -7.44
C PRO A 115 28.28 -10.06 -7.75
N ALA A 116 29.10 -9.52 -8.66
CA ALA A 116 29.04 -8.10 -9.02
C ALA A 116 27.59 -7.70 -9.32
N GLU A 117 27.13 -6.62 -8.67
CA GLU A 117 25.74 -6.19 -8.82
C GLU A 117 25.44 -5.86 -10.28
N THR A 118 24.60 -6.68 -10.89
CA THR A 118 24.09 -6.41 -12.23
C THR A 118 22.95 -5.38 -12.14
N GLU A 119 22.81 -4.54 -13.16
CA GLU A 119 21.72 -3.55 -13.26
C GLU A 119 20.33 -4.20 -13.10
N GLU A 120 20.17 -5.43 -13.60
CA GLU A 120 18.95 -6.22 -13.41
C GLU A 120 18.67 -6.53 -11.93
N THR A 121 19.70 -6.89 -11.16
CA THR A 121 19.56 -7.15 -9.73
C THR A 121 19.14 -5.90 -8.98
N ARG A 122 19.71 -4.75 -9.32
CA ARG A 122 19.34 -3.46 -8.73
C ARG A 122 17.86 -3.14 -9.00
N ARG A 123 17.37 -3.35 -10.23
CA ARG A 123 15.96 -3.13 -10.59
C ARG A 123 15.02 -4.05 -9.81
N ARG A 124 15.37 -5.32 -9.63
CA ARG A 124 14.58 -6.27 -8.84
C ARG A 124 14.44 -5.83 -7.39
N ARG A 125 15.53 -5.38 -6.76
CA ARG A 125 15.49 -4.85 -5.38
C ARG A 125 14.61 -3.60 -5.29
N GLN A 126 14.82 -2.63 -6.18
CA GLN A 126 14.00 -1.41 -6.17
C GLN A 126 12.51 -1.70 -6.38
N GLN A 127 12.17 -2.65 -7.26
CA GLN A 127 10.79 -3.08 -7.43
C GLN A 127 10.23 -3.74 -6.17
N SER A 128 11.01 -4.63 -5.54
CA SER A 128 10.64 -5.29 -4.29
C SER A 128 10.40 -4.31 -3.16
N ASP A 129 11.25 -3.29 -3.01
CA ASP A 129 11.13 -2.27 -1.96
C ASP A 129 9.86 -1.42 -2.15
N ASN A 130 9.60 -1.00 -3.39
CA ASN A 130 8.39 -0.27 -3.74
C ASN A 130 7.14 -1.12 -3.52
N ALA A 131 7.16 -2.39 -3.94
CA ALA A 131 6.06 -3.32 -3.74
C ALA A 131 5.79 -3.57 -2.26
N SER A 132 6.83 -3.76 -1.44
CA SER A 132 6.72 -3.99 0.00
C SER A 132 6.09 -2.79 0.71
N THR A 133 6.47 -1.57 0.30
CA THR A 133 5.87 -0.33 0.81
C THR A 133 4.38 -0.25 0.50
N GLU A 134 3.96 -0.55 -0.72
CA GLU A 134 2.55 -0.53 -1.11
C GLU A 134 1.74 -1.67 -0.48
N ILE A 135 2.32 -2.86 -0.36
CA ILE A 135 1.71 -3.98 0.37
C ILE A 135 1.43 -3.55 1.81
N GLY A 136 2.41 -2.99 2.50
CA GLY A 136 2.22 -2.47 3.87
C GLY A 136 1.07 -1.48 3.98
N LYS A 137 0.99 -0.49 3.08
CA LYS A 137 -0.10 0.49 3.04
C LYS A 137 -1.48 -0.15 2.82
N ARG A 138 -1.56 -1.18 1.96
CA ARG A 138 -2.82 -1.88 1.66
C ARG A 138 -3.24 -2.79 2.80
N LEU A 139 -2.31 -3.50 3.42
CA LEU A 139 -2.59 -4.34 4.59
C LEU A 139 -3.18 -3.51 5.74
N LEU A 140 -2.64 -2.31 5.99
CA LEU A 140 -3.20 -1.36 6.96
C LEU A 140 -4.63 -0.90 6.62
N LYS A 141 -5.01 -0.94 5.34
CA LYS A 141 -6.38 -0.66 4.85
C LYS A 141 -7.28 -1.90 4.84
N GLY A 142 -6.85 -3.01 5.44
CA GLY A 142 -7.59 -4.27 5.49
C GLY A 142 -7.55 -5.09 4.19
N TRP A 143 -6.66 -4.77 3.26
CA TRP A 143 -6.41 -5.67 2.13
C TRP A 143 -5.74 -6.95 2.61
N THR A 144 -5.90 -8.02 1.84
CA THR A 144 -5.30 -9.32 2.18
C THR A 144 -4.33 -9.73 1.09
N MET A 145 -3.09 -10.06 1.47
CA MET A 145 -2.12 -10.67 0.58
C MET A 145 -2.54 -12.11 0.22
N LEU A 146 -2.36 -12.47 -1.04
CA LEU A 146 -2.65 -13.80 -1.57
C LEU A 146 -1.33 -14.56 -1.73
N GLY A 147 -1.37 -15.88 -1.61
CA GLY A 147 -0.21 -16.75 -1.86
C GLY A 147 0.10 -16.97 -3.35
N GLU A 148 -0.44 -16.10 -4.21
CA GLU A 148 -0.28 -16.17 -5.66
C GLU A 148 0.55 -15.00 -6.15
N GLU A 149 1.43 -15.24 -7.11
CA GLU A 149 2.33 -14.23 -7.68
C GLU A 149 1.74 -13.61 -8.96
N CYS A 150 2.21 -12.42 -9.29
CA CYS A 150 1.80 -11.74 -10.52
C CYS A 150 2.35 -12.49 -11.76
N PRO A 151 1.50 -12.87 -12.74
CA PRO A 151 1.94 -13.57 -13.95
C PRO A 151 2.70 -12.67 -14.95
N ASN A 152 2.77 -11.36 -14.69
CA ASN A 152 3.52 -10.44 -15.55
C ASN A 152 5.02 -10.67 -15.37
N SER A 153 5.72 -11.03 -16.45
CA SER A 153 7.17 -11.28 -16.45
C SER A 153 8.04 -10.08 -16.02
N ARG A 154 7.48 -8.87 -16.00
CA ARG A 154 8.14 -7.66 -15.48
C ARG A 154 8.00 -7.48 -13.97
N CYS A 155 7.23 -8.32 -13.28
CA CYS A 155 7.02 -8.29 -11.84
C CYS A 155 7.69 -9.50 -11.20
N TYR A 156 8.79 -9.30 -10.49
CA TYR A 156 9.60 -10.40 -9.99
C TYR A 156 9.15 -10.83 -8.59
N GLY A 157 8.41 -11.94 -8.49
CA GLY A 157 7.98 -12.52 -7.21
C GLY A 157 7.03 -11.62 -6.41
N ILE A 158 6.27 -10.75 -7.10
CA ILE A 158 5.37 -9.81 -6.44
C ILE A 158 4.03 -10.50 -6.15
N PRO A 159 3.61 -10.63 -4.88
CA PRO A 159 2.34 -11.27 -4.53
C PRO A 159 1.14 -10.41 -4.96
N LEU A 160 0.04 -11.09 -5.30
CA LEU A 160 -1.26 -10.45 -5.53
C LEU A 160 -1.94 -10.11 -4.20
N VAL A 161 -2.74 -9.05 -4.18
CA VAL A 161 -3.54 -8.65 -3.03
C VAL A 161 -5.02 -8.55 -3.40
N ARG A 162 -5.91 -8.81 -2.45
CA ARG A 162 -7.36 -8.60 -2.63
C ARG A 162 -7.89 -7.47 -1.74
N PRO A 163 -8.89 -6.71 -2.19
CA PRO A 163 -9.57 -5.71 -1.37
C PRO A 163 -10.20 -6.30 -0.10
N PRO A 164 -10.44 -5.48 0.93
CA PRO A 164 -11.23 -5.89 2.09
C PRO A 164 -12.64 -6.32 1.66
N THR A 165 -13.15 -7.36 2.32
CA THR A 165 -14.51 -7.85 2.14
C THR A 165 -15.52 -6.78 2.56
N LYS A 166 -16.41 -6.38 1.66
CA LYS A 166 -17.53 -5.48 1.99
C LYS A 166 -18.79 -6.33 2.21
N ASN A 167 -19.48 -6.13 3.32
CA ASN A 167 -20.73 -6.83 3.64
C ASN A 167 -20.61 -8.37 3.72
N GLY A 168 -19.46 -8.89 4.15
CA GLY A 168 -19.20 -10.33 4.21
C GLY A 168 -19.00 -11.01 2.84
N VAL A 169 -19.16 -10.29 1.74
CA VAL A 169 -18.88 -10.79 0.39
C VAL A 169 -17.41 -10.56 0.07
N LYS A 170 -16.72 -11.65 -0.30
CA LYS A 170 -15.32 -11.61 -0.70
C LYS A 170 -15.20 -11.08 -2.13
N ASP A 171 -14.49 -9.98 -2.30
CA ASP A 171 -14.10 -9.51 -3.63
C ASP A 171 -13.10 -10.52 -4.22
N THR A 172 -13.40 -11.01 -5.43
CA THR A 172 -12.63 -12.03 -6.14
C THR A 172 -11.54 -11.41 -7.00
N ARG A 173 -11.51 -10.08 -7.09
CA ARG A 173 -10.45 -9.33 -7.76
C ARG A 173 -9.16 -9.42 -6.98
N LYS A 174 -8.11 -9.81 -7.70
CA LYS A 174 -6.73 -9.88 -7.24
C LYS A 174 -5.94 -8.81 -7.98
N GLU A 175 -5.14 -8.01 -7.30
CA GLU A 175 -4.39 -6.92 -7.92
C GLU A 175 -2.90 -7.07 -7.61
N CYS A 176 -2.04 -6.87 -8.62
CA CYS A 176 -0.61 -6.75 -8.38
C CYS A 176 -0.26 -5.34 -7.93
N VAL A 177 0.41 -5.20 -6.77
CA VAL A 177 0.81 -3.89 -6.23
C VAL A 177 1.85 -3.15 -7.07
N ALA A 178 2.65 -3.86 -7.87
CA ALA A 178 3.75 -3.27 -8.63
C ALA A 178 3.30 -2.71 -9.98
N CYS A 179 2.42 -3.42 -10.70
CA CYS A 179 1.95 -3.01 -12.02
C CYS A 179 0.49 -2.52 -12.05
N GLY A 180 -0.28 -2.74 -10.98
CA GLY A 180 -1.69 -2.36 -10.89
C GLY A 180 -2.64 -3.22 -11.72
N THR A 181 -2.16 -4.29 -12.35
CA THR A 181 -3.01 -5.20 -13.13
C THR A 181 -3.93 -5.98 -12.19
N VAL A 182 -5.22 -6.02 -12.53
CA VAL A 182 -6.25 -6.77 -11.82
C VAL A 182 -6.54 -8.08 -12.57
N TYR A 183 -6.57 -9.18 -11.82
CA TYR A 183 -6.91 -10.53 -12.26
C TYR A 183 -8.20 -10.97 -11.55
N MET A 184 -9.01 -11.77 -12.22
CA MET A 184 -10.22 -12.39 -11.67
C MET A 184 -10.12 -13.90 -11.84
N ASN A 185 -10.67 -14.66 -10.88
CA ASN A 185 -10.71 -16.11 -11.00
C ASN A 185 -11.78 -16.53 -12.01
N GLU A 186 -11.45 -17.45 -12.91
CA GLU A 186 -12.41 -18.00 -13.88
C GLU A 186 -13.57 -18.76 -13.22
N SER A 187 -13.37 -19.29 -12.00
CA SER A 187 -14.39 -20.00 -11.23
C SER A 187 -15.61 -19.15 -10.87
N ASP A 188 -15.52 -17.81 -10.91
CA ASP A 188 -16.67 -16.91 -10.69
C ASP A 188 -17.32 -16.45 -12.00
N ALA A 189 -16.63 -16.62 -13.15
CA ALA A 189 -17.19 -16.28 -14.45
C ALA A 189 -18.29 -17.27 -14.86
N GLU A 190 -18.14 -18.54 -14.52
CA GLU A 190 -19.16 -19.57 -14.74
C GLU A 190 -20.39 -19.41 -13.83
N ALA A 191 -20.21 -18.85 -12.62
CA ALA A 191 -21.31 -18.50 -11.73
C ALA A 191 -22.10 -17.27 -12.20
N LEU A 192 -21.45 -16.33 -12.89
CA LEU A 192 -22.12 -15.18 -13.51
C LEU A 192 -22.84 -15.55 -14.82
N GLN A 193 -22.35 -16.53 -15.57
CA GLN A 193 -23.01 -17.01 -16.80
C GLN A 193 -24.30 -17.81 -16.55
N ARG A 194 -24.61 -18.18 -15.29
CA ARG A 194 -25.88 -18.83 -14.93
C ARG A 194 -26.96 -17.87 -14.41
N LEU A 195 -26.65 -16.58 -14.29
CA LEU A 195 -27.66 -15.54 -14.13
C LEU A 195 -27.81 -14.83 -15.48
N THR A 196 -28.47 -15.52 -16.40
CA THR A 196 -29.04 -14.89 -17.58
C THR A 196 -29.86 -13.68 -17.13
N PRO A 197 -29.66 -12.49 -17.73
CA PRO A 197 -30.70 -11.48 -17.75
C PRO A 197 -31.92 -12.14 -18.42
N THR A 198 -33.01 -12.30 -17.67
CA THR A 198 -34.33 -12.46 -18.27
C THR A 198 -34.63 -11.13 -18.95
N SER A 199 -34.21 -11.00 -20.20
CA SER A 199 -34.76 -10.02 -21.12
C SER A 199 -36.23 -10.37 -21.31
N SER A 200 -37.13 -9.70 -20.59
CA SER A 200 -38.52 -9.60 -21.00
C SER A 200 -38.56 -8.73 -22.25
N SER A 201 -38.42 -9.35 -23.41
CA SER A 201 -38.95 -8.81 -24.66
C SER A 201 -38.93 -9.91 -25.70
N ALA A 202 -40.11 -10.49 -25.94
CA ALA A 202 -40.44 -11.14 -27.18
C ALA A 202 -41.76 -10.52 -27.65
N GLU A 203 -41.64 -9.84 -28.78
CA GLU A 203 -42.66 -9.17 -29.55
C GLU A 203 -43.69 -10.12 -30.19
N HIS A 204 -44.88 -9.56 -30.41
CA HIS A 204 -45.77 -9.74 -31.55
C HIS A 204 -46.28 -11.14 -31.94
N ALA A 205 -47.57 -11.36 -31.65
CA ALA A 205 -48.51 -11.96 -32.60
C ALA A 205 -49.80 -11.12 -32.69
N SER A 206 -50.27 -10.98 -33.92
CA SER A 206 -51.31 -10.09 -34.47
C SER A 206 -52.72 -10.28 -33.90
N ALA A 207 -53.47 -9.18 -33.66
CA ALA A 207 -54.66 -8.78 -34.44
C ALA A 207 -55.65 -7.87 -33.67
N HIS A 208 -56.22 -6.91 -34.41
CA HIS A 208 -57.61 -6.44 -34.35
C HIS A 208 -58.00 -5.14 -33.58
N LEU A 209 -58.14 -4.08 -34.38
CA LEU A 209 -59.14 -2.97 -34.41
C LEU A 209 -59.42 -2.02 -33.22
N THR A 210 -59.65 -0.77 -33.66
CA THR A 210 -60.61 0.27 -33.20
C THR A 210 -60.24 1.27 -32.10
N GLY A 211 -60.24 2.56 -32.47
CA GLY A 211 -60.68 3.69 -31.62
C GLY A 211 -59.64 4.77 -31.34
N GLY A 212 -59.78 5.97 -31.93
CA GLY A 212 -58.98 7.17 -31.63
C GLY A 212 -59.47 7.94 -30.37
N PRO A 213 -59.36 9.28 -30.34
CA PRO A 213 -58.15 10.09 -30.21
C PRO A 213 -58.15 10.89 -28.88
N GLY A 214 -56.99 11.40 -28.43
CA GLY A 214 -56.93 12.26 -27.24
C GLY A 214 -55.59 12.96 -27.04
N LEU A 215 -55.57 14.25 -27.40
CA LEU A 215 -54.53 15.23 -27.10
C LEU A 215 -54.29 15.36 -25.58
N SER A 216 -53.04 15.56 -25.16
CA SER A 216 -52.68 16.70 -24.29
C SER A 216 -51.17 16.86 -24.09
N ILE A 217 -50.74 18.04 -24.52
CA ILE A 217 -49.52 18.77 -24.20
C ILE A 217 -49.60 19.20 -22.73
N ILE A 218 -48.56 18.99 -21.92
CA ILE A 218 -48.12 19.99 -20.92
C ILE A 218 -46.59 19.94 -20.79
N ALA A 219 -45.95 21.00 -21.28
CA ALA A 219 -44.59 21.38 -20.94
C ALA A 219 -44.58 21.99 -19.53
N SER A 220 -43.55 21.69 -18.73
CA SER A 220 -43.31 22.41 -17.47
C SER A 220 -41.90 22.99 -17.48
N ALA A 221 -41.86 24.30 -17.69
CA ALA A 221 -40.70 25.16 -17.54
C ALA A 221 -40.65 25.67 -16.10
N VAL A 222 -39.50 25.57 -15.45
CA VAL A 222 -39.18 26.34 -14.24
C VAL A 222 -37.82 26.99 -14.44
N ALA A 223 -37.84 28.31 -14.46
CA ALA A 223 -36.70 29.21 -14.53
C ALA A 223 -36.35 29.73 -13.10
N PRO A 224 -35.28 30.53 -12.90
CA PRO A 224 -34.37 30.37 -11.78
C PRO A 224 -34.52 31.43 -10.67
N ILE A 225 -33.94 31.15 -9.50
CA ILE A 225 -33.82 32.11 -8.39
C ILE A 225 -32.33 32.39 -8.14
N SER A 226 -31.96 33.66 -8.29
CA SER A 226 -30.69 34.28 -7.91
C SER A 226 -30.63 34.48 -6.38
N PRO A 227 -29.44 34.72 -5.79
CA PRO A 227 -29.24 36.04 -5.18
C PRO A 227 -27.83 36.64 -5.30
N GLU A 228 -27.81 37.95 -5.04
CA GLU A 228 -26.77 38.99 -4.98
C GLU A 228 -25.46 38.58 -4.27
N VAL A 229 -24.26 38.88 -4.79
CA VAL A 229 -23.49 40.16 -4.77
C VAL A 229 -23.16 40.70 -3.37
N CYS A 230 -21.88 40.61 -3.01
CA CYS A 230 -21.18 41.63 -2.21
C CYS A 230 -19.76 41.82 -2.78
N VAL A 231 -19.40 43.10 -2.88
CA VAL A 231 -18.25 43.70 -3.56
C VAL A 231 -17.11 43.89 -2.57
N PHE A 232 -15.88 43.52 -2.93
CA PHE A 232 -14.69 44.28 -2.55
C PHE A 232 -13.64 44.17 -3.65
N ALA A 233 -13.27 45.33 -4.19
CA ALA A 233 -12.25 45.52 -5.20
C ALA A 233 -10.89 45.66 -4.53
N ASP A 234 -9.85 45.06 -5.13
CA ASP A 234 -8.57 45.75 -5.28
C ASP A 234 -7.84 45.26 -6.54
N CYS A 235 -7.29 46.25 -7.24
CA CYS A 235 -6.86 46.21 -8.62
C CYS A 235 -5.49 45.56 -8.83
N PHE A 236 -5.39 44.55 -9.70
CA PHE A 236 -4.19 44.35 -10.53
C PHE A 236 -4.60 43.79 -11.91
N SER A 237 -4.31 44.56 -12.96
CA SER A 237 -4.60 44.20 -14.36
C SER A 237 -3.72 43.05 -14.87
N PRO A 238 -4.28 42.13 -15.70
CA PRO A 238 -3.51 41.14 -16.43
C PRO A 238 -3.12 41.67 -17.83
N MET A 239 -1.87 41.43 -18.25
CA MET A 239 -1.52 41.51 -19.68
C MET A 239 -2.05 40.26 -20.37
N VAL A 240 -3.12 40.43 -21.16
CA VAL A 240 -3.69 39.42 -22.04
C VAL A 240 -2.92 39.48 -23.37
N LEU A 241 -2.08 38.48 -23.63
CA LEU A 241 -1.54 38.24 -24.97
C LEU A 241 -2.54 37.41 -25.78
N ASN A 242 -3.13 38.13 -26.72
CA ASN A 242 -3.91 37.74 -27.88
C ASN A 242 -3.45 36.41 -28.52
N MET A 243 -4.35 35.42 -28.61
CA MET A 243 -4.19 34.23 -29.45
C MET A 243 -5.41 34.11 -30.37
N PRO A 244 -5.23 34.01 -31.70
CA PRO A 244 -6.36 33.89 -32.61
C PRO A 244 -6.95 32.49 -32.58
N SER A 245 -8.26 32.43 -32.35
CA SER A 245 -9.10 31.25 -32.52
C SER A 245 -9.75 31.30 -33.89
N ALA A 246 -9.32 30.44 -34.81
CA ALA A 246 -10.10 30.04 -35.98
C ALA A 246 -9.49 28.78 -36.58
N PHE A 247 -10.14 27.62 -36.40
CA PHE A 247 -10.21 26.56 -37.40
C PHE A 247 -11.37 25.62 -37.05
N THR A 248 -12.54 25.94 -37.60
CA THR A 248 -13.57 24.97 -37.96
C THR A 248 -13.05 24.12 -39.12
N ALA A 249 -13.03 22.80 -38.96
CA ALA A 249 -12.90 21.87 -40.09
C ALA A 249 -13.69 20.57 -39.81
N SER A 250 -14.89 20.51 -40.40
CA SER A 250 -15.55 19.26 -40.73
C SER A 250 -14.81 18.64 -41.91
N TYR A 251 -14.15 17.49 -41.73
CA TYR A 251 -13.81 16.58 -42.84
C TYR A 251 -13.78 15.13 -42.35
N ALA A 252 -14.68 14.34 -42.93
CA ALA A 252 -14.54 12.90 -42.99
C ALA A 252 -13.38 12.53 -43.92
N ARG A 253 -12.80 11.34 -43.69
CA ARG A 253 -11.89 10.54 -44.54
C ARG A 253 -10.41 10.47 -44.08
N SER A 254 -10.07 9.29 -43.55
CA SER A 254 -8.74 8.65 -43.43
C SER A 254 -7.51 9.56 -43.25
N HIS A 255 -7.09 9.77 -42.00
CA HIS A 255 -5.80 10.37 -41.66
C HIS A 255 -4.81 9.34 -41.10
N PRO A 256 -3.51 9.48 -41.40
CA PRO A 256 -2.47 8.60 -40.86
C PRO A 256 -2.33 8.77 -39.33
N PRO A 257 -2.05 7.69 -38.58
CA PRO A 257 -2.14 7.64 -37.11
C PRO A 257 -1.03 8.39 -36.33
N ASN A 258 -0.33 9.35 -36.94
CA ASN A 258 0.85 10.00 -36.35
C ASN A 258 0.64 11.45 -35.88
N THR A 259 -0.56 12.01 -35.98
CA THR A 259 -0.79 13.44 -35.67
C THR A 259 -0.91 13.76 -34.18
N GLY A 260 -1.28 12.79 -33.33
CA GLY A 260 -1.54 13.04 -31.91
C GLY A 260 -0.30 13.17 -31.00
N THR A 261 0.86 12.62 -31.39
CA THR A 261 2.05 12.58 -30.52
C THR A 261 2.88 13.86 -30.58
N ARG A 262 2.90 14.54 -31.72
CA ARG A 262 3.73 15.73 -31.97
C ARG A 262 3.35 16.93 -31.08
N PRO A 263 2.06 17.26 -30.87
CA PRO A 263 1.67 18.34 -29.96
C PRO A 263 2.08 18.08 -28.51
N LEU A 264 1.98 16.83 -28.05
CA LEU A 264 2.37 16.45 -26.69
C LEU A 264 3.89 16.53 -26.48
N GLN A 265 4.68 16.13 -27.49
CA GLN A 265 6.14 16.28 -27.45
C GLN A 265 6.56 17.76 -27.40
N LEU A 266 5.90 18.62 -28.18
CA LEU A 266 6.15 20.07 -28.15
C LEU A 266 5.78 20.67 -26.78
N ALA A 267 4.63 20.30 -26.22
CA ALA A 267 4.22 20.75 -24.89
C ALA A 267 5.23 20.36 -23.81
N LEU A 268 5.76 19.13 -23.87
CA LEU A 268 6.77 18.65 -22.93
C LEU A 268 8.08 19.44 -23.06
N GLY A 269 8.50 19.76 -24.29
CA GLY A 269 9.65 20.62 -24.54
C GLY A 269 9.51 22.01 -23.91
N VAL A 270 8.37 22.68 -24.16
CA VAL A 270 8.08 24.02 -23.62
C VAL A 270 8.03 24.01 -22.08
N LEU A 271 7.41 22.99 -21.48
CA LEU A 271 7.34 22.88 -20.02
C LEU A 271 8.72 22.61 -19.39
N SER A 272 9.54 21.78 -20.04
CA SER A 272 10.91 21.51 -19.60
C SER A 272 11.77 22.77 -19.64
N GLU A 273 11.70 23.55 -20.73
CA GLU A 273 12.41 24.81 -20.87
C GLU A 273 11.99 25.82 -19.81
N LYS A 274 10.68 25.93 -19.55
CA LYS A 274 10.13 26.77 -18.48
C LYS A 274 10.68 26.37 -17.10
N LEU A 275 10.81 25.07 -16.83
CA LEU A 275 11.36 24.57 -15.57
C LEU A 275 12.86 24.86 -15.46
N THR A 276 13.62 24.71 -16.54
CA THR A 276 15.05 25.09 -16.60
C THR A 276 15.25 26.58 -16.36
N LEU A 277 14.43 27.44 -16.95
CA LEU A 277 14.45 28.89 -16.71
C LEU A 277 14.11 29.22 -15.25
N ALA A 278 13.12 28.55 -14.66
CA ALA A 278 12.80 28.72 -13.24
C ALA A 278 13.95 28.29 -12.31
N CYS A 279 14.69 27.22 -12.66
CA CYS A 279 15.82 26.76 -11.85
C CYS A 279 17.08 27.62 -11.98
N THR A 280 17.25 28.36 -13.08
CA THR A 280 18.45 29.19 -13.34
C THR A 280 18.37 30.59 -12.73
N ALA A 281 17.17 31.06 -12.35
CA ALA A 281 16.95 32.35 -11.70
C ALA A 281 16.41 32.17 -10.25
N PRO A 282 17.26 31.78 -9.27
CA PRO A 282 16.82 31.38 -7.93
C PRO A 282 16.20 32.51 -7.08
N SER A 283 16.33 33.78 -7.46
CA SER A 283 15.92 34.93 -6.64
C SER A 283 14.41 35.27 -6.71
N LEU A 284 13.65 34.66 -7.60
CA LEU A 284 12.22 34.98 -7.80
C LEU A 284 11.37 33.76 -8.12
N VAL A 285 11.77 32.58 -7.63
CA VAL A 285 11.07 31.34 -7.93
C VAL A 285 9.85 31.19 -7.02
N ASP A 286 8.66 31.40 -7.59
CA ASP A 286 7.42 30.95 -6.96
C ASP A 286 7.39 29.41 -6.96
N LEU A 287 7.53 28.84 -5.76
CA LEU A 287 7.46 27.40 -5.50
C LEU A 287 6.16 26.79 -6.04
N SER A 288 5.05 27.55 -6.03
CA SER A 288 3.77 27.10 -6.56
C SER A 288 3.82 26.90 -8.08
N SER A 289 4.43 27.85 -8.80
CA SER A 289 4.61 27.77 -10.27
C SER A 289 5.51 26.58 -10.68
N VAL A 290 6.55 26.27 -9.90
CA VAL A 290 7.40 25.09 -10.15
C VAL A 290 6.64 23.80 -9.92
N ALA A 291 5.89 23.71 -8.82
CA ALA A 291 5.05 22.54 -8.53
C ALA A 291 3.99 22.32 -9.62
N ALA A 292 3.30 23.38 -10.05
CA ALA A 292 2.32 23.32 -11.14
C ALA A 292 2.94 22.90 -12.48
N THR A 293 4.13 23.41 -12.80
CA THR A 293 4.85 23.06 -14.04
C THR A 293 5.30 21.60 -14.00
N SER A 294 5.79 21.11 -12.85
CA SER A 294 6.15 19.71 -12.65
C SER A 294 4.94 18.77 -12.80
N ASP A 295 3.80 19.12 -12.21
CA ASP A 295 2.55 18.34 -12.36
C ASP A 295 2.06 18.30 -13.82
N ALA A 296 2.15 19.42 -14.53
CA ALA A 296 1.83 19.49 -15.95
C ALA A 296 2.73 18.57 -16.81
N ILE A 297 4.04 18.55 -16.56
CA ILE A 297 4.98 17.63 -17.24
C ILE A 297 4.58 16.18 -16.99
N ASN A 298 4.25 15.84 -15.75
CA ASN A 298 3.88 14.48 -15.37
C ASN A 298 2.61 14.02 -16.08
N LYS A 299 1.60 14.90 -16.20
CA LYS A 299 0.36 14.63 -16.95
C LYS A 299 0.61 14.44 -18.45
N VAL A 300 1.46 15.27 -19.07
CA VAL A 300 1.81 15.12 -20.49
C VAL A 300 2.57 13.81 -20.73
N ALA A 301 3.48 13.43 -19.84
CA ALA A 301 4.20 12.16 -19.93
C ALA A 301 3.26 10.95 -19.80
N GLN A 302 2.29 11.01 -18.89
CA GLN A 302 1.25 9.98 -18.76
C GLN A 302 0.39 9.87 -20.02
N ALA A 303 -0.04 11.00 -20.60
CA ALA A 303 -0.81 11.02 -21.84
C ALA A 303 -0.03 10.40 -23.01
N LEU A 304 1.26 10.74 -23.16
CA LEU A 304 2.15 10.11 -24.14
C LEU A 304 2.26 8.59 -23.93
N GLY A 305 2.37 8.16 -22.67
CA GLY A 305 2.38 6.74 -22.31
C GLY A 305 1.10 6.02 -22.73
N GLN A 306 -0.07 6.64 -22.54
CA GLN A 306 -1.36 6.08 -22.96
C GLN A 306 -1.46 5.98 -24.48
N VAL A 307 -1.07 7.03 -25.22
CA VAL A 307 -1.07 7.01 -26.69
C VAL A 307 -0.18 5.89 -27.23
N ASN A 308 1.00 5.68 -26.64
CA ASN A 308 1.88 4.58 -27.04
C ASN A 308 1.28 3.20 -26.75
N ARG A 309 0.56 3.01 -25.64
CA ARG A 309 -0.14 1.75 -25.35
C ARG A 309 -1.24 1.48 -26.37
N LEU A 310 -2.05 2.49 -26.72
CA LEU A 310 -3.09 2.35 -27.74
C LEU A 310 -2.48 1.95 -29.10
N ARG A 311 -1.36 2.57 -29.49
CA ARG A 311 -0.65 2.18 -30.72
C ARG A 311 -0.14 0.74 -30.72
N GLN A 312 0.34 0.24 -29.58
CA GLN A 312 0.79 -1.14 -29.46
C GLN A 312 -0.39 -2.12 -29.58
N GLN A 313 -1.56 -1.77 -29.06
CA GLN A 313 -2.78 -2.56 -29.20
C GLN A 313 -3.25 -2.62 -30.65
N ASP A 314 -3.23 -1.50 -31.36
CA ASP A 314 -3.61 -1.45 -32.77
C ASP A 314 -2.67 -2.30 -33.65
N TYR A 315 -1.35 -2.25 -33.39
CA TYR A 315 -0.37 -3.05 -34.12
C TYR A 315 -0.53 -4.57 -33.89
N GLY A 316 -0.89 -4.97 -32.67
CA GLY A 316 -1.21 -6.36 -32.35
C GLY A 316 -2.46 -6.85 -33.08
N ARG A 317 -3.49 -6.01 -33.18
CA ARG A 317 -4.77 -6.34 -33.81
C ARG A 317 -4.69 -6.42 -35.34
N SER A 318 -3.87 -5.58 -35.97
CA SER A 318 -3.63 -5.67 -37.42
C SER A 318 -2.83 -6.92 -37.81
N SER A 319 -1.96 -7.41 -36.91
CA SER A 319 -1.11 -8.57 -37.18
C SER A 319 -1.84 -9.92 -37.08
N SER A 320 -3.01 -9.96 -36.43
CA SER A 320 -3.82 -11.19 -36.30
C SER A 320 -4.84 -11.41 -37.42
N LEU A 321 -4.96 -10.45 -38.35
CA LEU A 321 -5.91 -10.49 -39.47
C LEU A 321 -5.23 -10.80 -40.82
N SER A 322 -3.93 -11.05 -40.82
CA SER A 322 -3.12 -11.49 -41.97
C SER A 322 -2.66 -12.92 -41.76
#